data_AF-A0A8D0PSS9-F1
#
_entry.id   AF-A0A8D0PSS9-F1
#
_cell.length_a   1.000
_cell.length_b   1.000
_cell.length_c   1.000
_cell.angle_alpha   90.00
_cell.angle_beta   90.00
_cell.angle_gamma   90.00
#
_symmetry.space_group_name_H-M   'P 1'
#
loop_
_entity.id
_entity.type
_entity.pdbx_description
1 polymer ?
#
loop_
_entity_poly.entity_id
_entity_poly.type
_entity_poly.pdbx_seq_one_letter_code
_entity_poly.pdbx_strand_id
1 'polypeptide(L)'
;MEDWSKDITHTYLEQETTGRKKSTLPDEQRTVNSKGSIHQKPYELINKATYEDTKPSEQRSRSFEVISLDPGDETAYCTTEKSNIMEHRNNDLDYECMIPSQVTSDLDQEKTIAFLLKELEILKASNKKLQEKLTEEDKEQRKLKLKLELQEKASEAQIAEKTAALVEEVYFAQRERDEAIMSRLQLANEERDEAVARAKHMEMSLKVLENINPEENDMTLQELLNRINNADTGIAIQKNGAIIVDRIYKTKECKKRITAEEMNAVIEERDAALSQCKRLEQELHHLKEQNQTSANNMRHLTAENNQERALKKRGNSRDKNYISCGQRLHVKEEHWLQCCTREYFEAKLLAMQQARETAVQQYKKLEEEIQTLRVYYSLHKSLSQEESLKDQFNHTLNTYEEALKNRENIVSITQQQNDELSIQLQQALTDRANMELELQHAVEASRAANDKVQKLERLVDVLRKKVGTGTMRTVI
;
A
#
# COMPACT_ATOMS: atom_id res chain seq x y z
N MET A 1 1.17 38.28 -31.50
CA MET A 1 0.93 37.10 -30.64
C MET A 1 0.84 37.58 -29.21
N GLU A 2 -0.11 38.49 -28.93
CA GLU A 2 -1.54 38.18 -28.71
C GLU A 2 -1.68 37.24 -27.51
N ASP A 3 -1.85 37.80 -26.31
CA ASP A 3 -3.10 38.36 -25.75
C ASP A 3 -4.03 37.25 -25.28
N TRP A 4 -4.12 37.08 -23.96
CA TRP A 4 -5.30 36.64 -23.21
C TRP A 4 -5.19 37.14 -21.76
N SER A 5 -5.46 38.43 -21.67
CA SER A 5 -6.30 39.14 -20.69
C SER A 5 -7.08 38.32 -19.64
N LYS A 6 -6.89 38.73 -18.37
CA LYS A 6 -7.87 39.17 -17.34
C LYS A 6 -9.04 38.27 -16.94
N ASP A 7 -9.03 37.89 -15.66
CA ASP A 7 -10.03 38.17 -14.60
C ASP A 7 -9.62 37.27 -13.42
N ILE A 8 -9.46 37.72 -12.18
CA ILE A 8 -10.56 37.97 -11.24
C ILE A 8 -10.02 38.84 -10.09
N THR A 9 -10.77 39.90 -9.84
CA THR A 9 -10.69 40.87 -8.75
C THR A 9 -10.98 40.28 -7.35
N HIS A 10 -10.14 40.66 -6.39
CA HIS A 10 -10.40 41.03 -4.99
C HIS A 10 -11.68 40.52 -4.30
N THR A 11 -11.49 39.71 -3.25
CA THR A 11 -12.24 39.84 -1.98
C THR A 11 -11.26 39.67 -0.81
N TYR A 12 -10.81 40.79 -0.27
CA TYR A 12 -10.01 40.87 0.96
C TYR A 12 -11.01 40.99 2.11
N LEU A 13 -11.09 39.98 3.00
CA LEU A 13 -11.84 40.08 4.24
C LEU A 13 -10.84 40.29 5.38
N GLU A 14 -10.58 41.55 5.69
CA GLU A 14 -10.00 41.95 6.97
C GLU A 14 -11.02 41.68 8.08
N GLN A 15 -10.64 40.89 9.07
CA GLN A 15 -11.24 40.99 10.40
C GLN A 15 -10.17 41.44 11.38
N GLU A 16 -10.29 42.72 11.76
CA GLU A 16 -9.65 43.32 12.92
C GLU A 16 -10.00 42.53 14.19
N THR A 17 -8.98 42.08 14.91
CA THR A 17 -9.13 41.58 16.29
C THR A 17 -8.72 42.68 17.26
N THR A 18 -9.72 43.42 17.77
CA THR A 18 -9.54 44.27 18.95
C THR A 18 -9.69 43.40 20.20
N GLY A 19 -8.66 43.37 21.03
CA GLY A 19 -8.44 42.33 22.02
C GLY A 19 -9.16 42.46 23.37
N ARG A 20 -8.87 41.49 24.25
CA ARG A 20 -8.81 41.71 25.70
C ARG A 20 -7.98 40.61 26.37
N LYS A 21 -6.88 41.02 27.00
CA LYS A 21 -6.07 40.19 27.90
C LYS A 21 -6.88 39.79 29.14
N LYS A 22 -6.70 38.56 29.62
CA LYS A 22 -6.45 38.27 31.04
C LYS A 22 -5.86 36.87 31.22
N SER A 23 -4.64 36.86 31.76
CA SER A 23 -3.88 35.74 32.31
C SER A 23 -4.65 35.09 33.48
N THR A 24 -4.47 33.78 33.68
CA THR A 24 -4.00 33.14 34.93
C THR A 24 -3.83 31.62 34.71
N LEU A 25 -2.61 31.11 34.90
CA LEU A 25 -2.25 29.72 35.24
C LEU A 25 -2.24 29.63 36.78
N PRO A 26 -2.53 28.48 37.43
CA PRO A 26 -1.55 27.38 37.60
C PRO A 26 -2.18 25.96 37.45
N ASP A 27 -1.47 24.97 36.89
CA ASP A 27 -0.59 23.98 37.56
C ASP A 27 -1.32 23.04 38.54
N GLU A 28 -1.50 21.77 38.16
CA GLU A 28 -1.13 20.60 38.99
C GLU A 28 -1.37 19.25 38.29
N GLN A 29 -0.46 18.34 38.59
CA GLN A 29 -0.31 16.95 38.14
C GLN A 29 -1.53 16.07 38.43
N ARG A 30 -1.86 15.12 37.52
CA ARG A 30 -2.15 13.73 37.94
C ARG A 30 -2.16 12.69 36.82
N THR A 31 -1.57 11.58 37.21
CA THR A 31 -1.32 10.27 36.63
C THR A 31 -2.58 9.45 36.29
N VAL A 32 -2.50 8.74 35.14
CA VAL A 32 -2.70 7.28 34.95
C VAL A 32 -4.04 6.64 35.38
N ASN A 33 -4.72 6.11 34.35
CA ASN A 33 -5.61 4.94 34.28
C ASN A 33 -6.92 4.91 35.09
N SER A 34 -8.05 4.73 34.38
CA SER A 34 -9.08 3.80 34.83
C SER A 34 -9.92 3.24 33.68
N LYS A 35 -10.10 1.92 33.74
CA LYS A 35 -10.99 1.06 32.94
C LYS A 35 -12.41 1.14 33.54
N GLY A 36 -13.43 1.22 32.69
CA GLY A 36 -14.83 0.94 33.05
C GLY A 36 -15.76 1.43 31.93
N SER A 37 -16.26 0.59 31.03
CA SER A 37 -17.32 -0.43 31.20
C SER A 37 -18.74 0.11 30.92
N ILE A 38 -19.27 -0.33 29.76
CA ILE A 38 -20.65 -0.74 29.46
C ILE A 38 -21.75 0.34 29.42
N HIS A 39 -22.25 0.63 28.20
CA HIS A 39 -23.68 0.44 27.93
C HIS A 39 -23.97 0.12 26.45
N GLN A 40 -24.61 -1.05 26.27
CA GLN A 40 -25.26 -1.55 25.07
C GLN A 40 -26.58 -0.81 24.85
N LYS A 41 -26.96 -0.52 23.60
CA LYS A 41 -28.03 -1.23 22.85
C LYS A 41 -28.41 -0.53 21.53
N PRO A 42 -29.03 -1.28 20.59
CA PRO A 42 -29.02 -1.02 19.15
C PRO A 42 -30.29 -0.30 18.66
N TYR A 43 -30.24 0.29 17.47
CA TYR A 43 -31.44 0.77 16.77
C TYR A 43 -32.00 -0.31 15.84
N GLU A 44 -33.27 -0.62 16.06
CA GLU A 44 -34.08 -1.60 15.37
C GLU A 44 -34.61 -1.09 14.02
N LEU A 45 -34.77 -2.06 13.10
CA LEU A 45 -35.61 -2.00 11.91
C LEU A 45 -37.02 -1.49 12.22
N ILE A 46 -37.51 -0.55 11.41
CA ILE A 46 -38.95 -0.34 11.21
C ILE A 46 -39.26 -0.55 9.73
N ASN A 47 -39.89 -1.69 9.44
CA ASN A 47 -40.60 -1.96 8.20
C ASN A 47 -41.87 -1.10 8.17
N LYS A 48 -42.02 -0.26 7.15
CA LYS A 48 -43.31 0.34 6.78
C LYS A 48 -43.57 0.08 5.30
N ALA A 49 -44.30 -1.00 5.04
CA ALA A 49 -44.86 -1.29 3.73
C ALA A 49 -45.84 -0.17 3.36
N THR A 50 -45.60 0.48 2.22
CA THR A 50 -46.60 1.30 1.53
C THR A 50 -46.82 0.65 0.17
N TYR A 51 -48.06 0.24 -0.05
CA TYR A 51 -48.55 -0.44 -1.23
C TYR A 51 -48.84 0.62 -2.29
N GLU A 52 -48.14 0.61 -3.42
CA GLU A 52 -48.62 1.25 -4.64
C GLU A 52 -48.35 0.32 -5.83
N ASP A 53 -49.45 -0.06 -6.47
CA ASP A 53 -49.51 -0.69 -7.79
C ASP A 53 -48.83 0.22 -8.83
N THR A 54 -47.83 -0.28 -9.55
CA THR A 54 -47.48 0.27 -10.87
C THR A 54 -47.04 -0.85 -11.80
N LYS A 55 -47.74 -0.94 -12.93
CA LYS A 55 -47.60 -1.89 -14.03
C LYS A 55 -46.17 -1.97 -14.59
N PRO A 56 -45.77 -3.11 -15.19
CA PRO A 56 -44.47 -3.24 -15.85
C PRO A 56 -44.46 -2.52 -17.19
N SER A 57 -43.47 -1.64 -17.40
CA SER A 57 -43.11 -1.09 -18.70
C SER A 57 -42.03 -1.96 -19.32
N GLU A 58 -42.34 -2.51 -20.49
CA GLU A 58 -41.34 -2.89 -21.48
C GLU A 58 -40.43 -1.69 -21.76
N GLN A 59 -39.10 -1.87 -21.73
CA GLN A 59 -38.23 -1.49 -22.86
C GLN A 59 -36.72 -1.70 -22.59
N ARG A 60 -36.13 -2.42 -23.56
CA ARG A 60 -34.89 -2.08 -24.29
C ARG A 60 -33.54 -2.45 -23.65
N SER A 61 -33.12 -3.68 -23.97
CA SER A 61 -31.71 -4.04 -24.11
C SER A 61 -31.03 -3.17 -25.17
N ARG A 62 -29.86 -2.62 -24.83
CA ARG A 62 -29.00 -1.82 -25.71
C ARG A 62 -27.71 -2.59 -26.00
N SER A 63 -27.68 -3.15 -27.21
CA SER A 63 -26.56 -3.36 -28.13
C SER A 63 -25.11 -3.11 -27.66
N PHE A 64 -24.23 -4.08 -27.93
CA PHE A 64 -22.82 -3.85 -28.28
C PHE A 64 -22.61 -4.17 -29.77
N GLU A 65 -21.92 -3.27 -30.46
CA GLU A 65 -21.65 -3.24 -31.90
C GLU A 65 -20.54 -4.22 -32.31
N VAL A 66 -20.73 -4.89 -33.46
CA VAL A 66 -19.67 -5.56 -34.23
C VAL A 66 -19.54 -4.85 -35.57
N ILE A 67 -18.29 -4.51 -35.91
CA ILE A 67 -17.86 -3.74 -37.07
C ILE A 67 -18.08 -4.52 -38.37
N SER A 68 -18.59 -3.78 -39.35
CA SER A 68 -18.98 -4.15 -40.71
C SER A 68 -17.91 -4.82 -41.57
N LEU A 69 -18.36 -5.71 -42.45
CA LEU A 69 -17.77 -5.95 -43.77
C LEU A 69 -18.91 -5.94 -44.80
N ASP A 70 -18.79 -5.00 -45.73
CA ASP A 70 -19.67 -4.72 -46.86
C ASP A 70 -19.44 -5.75 -47.99
N PRO A 71 -20.48 -6.13 -48.74
CA PRO A 71 -20.29 -6.28 -50.18
C PRO A 71 -21.40 -5.56 -50.94
N GLY A 72 -21.01 -4.45 -51.59
CA GLY A 72 -21.82 -3.76 -52.58
C GLY A 72 -21.87 -4.50 -53.93
N ASP A 73 -23.06 -4.41 -54.52
CA ASP A 73 -23.43 -4.41 -55.94
C ASP A 73 -22.81 -5.45 -56.90
N GLU A 74 -23.64 -6.36 -57.41
CA GLU A 74 -23.99 -6.28 -58.84
C GLU A 74 -25.32 -6.98 -59.17
N THR A 75 -26.05 -6.29 -60.04
CA THR A 75 -27.46 -6.40 -60.42
C THR A 75 -27.80 -7.44 -61.50
N ALA A 76 -29.11 -7.79 -61.52
CA ALA A 76 -29.95 -8.21 -62.66
C ALA A 76 -30.03 -9.73 -62.95
N TYR A 77 -31.17 -10.37 -63.27
CA TYR A 77 -32.42 -9.97 -63.94
C TYR A 77 -33.65 -10.79 -63.45
N CYS A 78 -34.84 -10.24 -63.71
CA CYS A 78 -36.24 -10.73 -63.61
C CYS A 78 -36.49 -12.26 -63.80
N THR A 79 -37.55 -12.88 -63.25
CA THR A 79 -38.99 -12.59 -63.50
C THR A 79 -39.95 -13.14 -62.42
N THR A 80 -40.99 -12.37 -62.10
CA THR A 80 -42.45 -12.70 -61.96
C THR A 80 -42.80 -14.11 -61.44
N GLU A 81 -43.53 -14.28 -60.33
CA GLU A 81 -45.01 -14.22 -60.30
C GLU A 81 -45.54 -14.23 -58.84
N LYS A 82 -46.53 -13.39 -58.53
CA LYS A 82 -47.22 -13.31 -57.23
C LYS A 82 -48.32 -14.35 -57.14
N SER A 83 -48.59 -14.87 -55.94
CA SER A 83 -49.94 -15.29 -55.53
C SER A 83 -50.09 -15.21 -54.01
N ASN A 84 -50.96 -14.30 -53.56
CA ASN A 84 -51.61 -14.33 -52.25
C ASN A 84 -52.59 -15.50 -52.20
N ILE A 85 -52.68 -16.26 -51.11
CA ILE A 85 -53.94 -16.93 -50.71
C ILE A 85 -54.06 -16.93 -49.18
N MET A 86 -54.92 -16.04 -48.70
CA MET A 86 -55.73 -16.19 -47.50
C MET A 86 -56.85 -17.17 -47.84
N GLU A 87 -57.20 -18.15 -47.00
CA GLU A 87 -58.61 -18.57 -46.90
C GLU A 87 -58.91 -19.47 -45.70
N HIS A 88 -60.09 -19.20 -45.15
CA HIS A 88 -60.77 -19.90 -44.08
C HIS A 88 -61.47 -21.18 -44.58
N ARG A 89 -61.68 -22.12 -43.65
CA ARG A 89 -62.86 -23.01 -43.47
C ARG A 89 -63.65 -23.45 -44.72
N ASN A 90 -63.82 -24.76 -44.90
CA ASN A 90 -65.06 -25.53 -44.67
C ASN A 90 -65.01 -26.95 -45.26
N ASN A 91 -65.90 -27.79 -44.74
CA ASN A 91 -66.07 -29.23 -44.91
C ASN A 91 -66.67 -29.69 -46.27
N ASP A 92 -66.59 -31.02 -46.44
CA ASP A 92 -67.42 -31.94 -47.24
C ASP A 92 -67.31 -31.93 -48.77
N LEU A 93 -66.98 -33.11 -49.32
CA LEU A 93 -67.76 -33.82 -50.35
C LEU A 93 -67.13 -35.19 -50.70
N ASP A 94 -67.95 -36.23 -50.51
CA ASP A 94 -68.07 -37.51 -51.24
C ASP A 94 -66.84 -38.21 -51.85
N TYR A 95 -66.60 -39.44 -51.37
CA TYR A 95 -66.08 -40.52 -52.22
C TYR A 95 -66.85 -41.81 -51.97
N GLU A 96 -67.89 -42.02 -52.78
CA GLU A 96 -68.61 -43.29 -52.89
C GLU A 96 -67.85 -44.20 -53.88
N CYS A 97 -67.44 -45.39 -53.43
CA CYS A 97 -67.04 -46.48 -54.33
C CYS A 97 -67.58 -47.80 -53.76
N MET A 98 -68.66 -48.28 -54.36
CA MET A 98 -69.18 -49.63 -54.18
C MET A 98 -68.97 -50.41 -55.48
N ILE A 99 -68.27 -51.56 -55.40
CA ILE A 99 -68.55 -52.72 -56.26
C ILE A 99 -68.56 -54.00 -55.38
N PRO A 100 -69.46 -54.98 -55.67
CA PRO A 100 -70.06 -55.90 -54.70
C PRO A 100 -69.38 -57.26 -54.54
N SER A 101 -69.74 -57.89 -53.42
CA SER A 101 -69.27 -59.10 -52.75
C SER A 101 -69.11 -60.39 -53.58
N GLN A 102 -68.11 -61.21 -53.22
CA GLN A 102 -68.25 -62.68 -53.26
C GLN A 102 -67.67 -63.35 -52.00
N VAL A 103 -68.46 -64.32 -51.53
CA VAL A 103 -68.48 -64.94 -50.21
C VAL A 103 -67.49 -66.11 -50.14
N THR A 104 -66.30 -65.85 -49.59
CA THR A 104 -65.51 -66.75 -48.72
C THR A 104 -64.51 -65.92 -47.89
N SER A 105 -64.93 -64.76 -47.37
CA SER A 105 -64.01 -63.71 -46.88
C SER A 105 -64.34 -63.13 -45.49
N ASP A 106 -65.53 -63.35 -44.93
CA ASP A 106 -65.94 -62.68 -43.67
C ASP A 106 -65.06 -63.09 -42.48
N LEU A 107 -64.67 -64.36 -42.39
CA LEU A 107 -63.80 -64.85 -41.30
C LEU A 107 -62.35 -64.35 -41.44
N ASP A 108 -61.85 -64.10 -42.65
CA ASP A 108 -60.50 -63.57 -42.89
C ASP A 108 -60.45 -62.04 -42.73
N GLN A 109 -61.53 -61.34 -43.08
CA GLN A 109 -61.68 -59.92 -42.80
C GLN A 109 -61.83 -59.66 -41.29
N GLU A 110 -62.62 -60.44 -40.55
CA GLU A 110 -62.71 -60.32 -39.09
C GLU A 110 -61.38 -60.60 -38.39
N LYS A 111 -60.62 -61.60 -38.83
CA LYS A 111 -59.27 -61.86 -38.30
C LYS A 111 -58.30 -60.71 -38.59
N THR A 112 -58.38 -60.12 -39.79
CA THR A 112 -57.57 -58.96 -40.17
C THR A 112 -57.94 -57.73 -39.33
N ILE A 113 -59.23 -57.48 -39.13
CA ILE A 113 -59.74 -56.41 -38.27
C ILE A 113 -59.28 -56.62 -36.81
N ALA A 114 -59.38 -57.83 -36.27
CA ALA A 114 -58.92 -58.14 -34.92
C ALA A 114 -57.40 -57.97 -34.74
N PHE A 115 -56.61 -58.33 -35.75
CA PHE A 115 -55.15 -58.09 -35.75
C PHE A 115 -54.83 -56.59 -35.74
N LEU A 116 -55.48 -55.81 -36.61
CA LEU A 116 -55.30 -54.35 -36.67
C LEU A 116 -55.73 -53.66 -35.38
N LEU A 117 -56.82 -54.10 -34.73
CA LEU A 117 -57.24 -53.57 -33.44
C LEU A 117 -56.20 -53.85 -32.34
N LYS A 118 -55.62 -55.05 -32.33
CA LYS A 118 -54.56 -55.43 -31.37
C LYS A 118 -53.28 -54.63 -31.62
N GLU A 119 -52.90 -54.43 -32.88
CA GLU A 119 -51.76 -53.58 -33.24
C GLU A 119 -52.00 -52.12 -32.84
N LEU A 120 -53.22 -51.63 -33.02
CA LEU A 120 -53.63 -50.29 -32.60
C LEU A 120 -53.62 -50.13 -31.06
N GLU A 121 -54.01 -51.15 -30.30
CA GLU A 121 -53.84 -51.17 -28.85
C GLU A 121 -52.37 -51.14 -28.43
N ILE A 122 -51.51 -51.93 -29.08
CA ILE A 122 -50.06 -51.95 -28.82
C ILE A 122 -49.45 -50.57 -29.11
N LEU A 123 -49.82 -49.95 -30.25
CA LEU A 123 -49.37 -48.62 -30.62
C LEU A 123 -49.85 -47.55 -29.63
N LYS A 124 -51.10 -47.62 -29.18
CA LYS A 124 -51.64 -46.71 -28.14
C LYS A 124 -50.87 -46.84 -26.83
N ALA A 125 -50.60 -48.06 -26.37
CA ALA A 125 -49.84 -48.30 -25.16
C ALA A 125 -48.39 -47.79 -25.27
N SER A 126 -47.76 -48.01 -26.43
CA SER A 126 -46.42 -47.50 -26.73
C SER A 126 -46.38 -45.97 -26.73
N ASN A 127 -47.35 -45.32 -27.39
CA ASN A 127 -47.44 -43.85 -27.45
C ASN A 127 -47.65 -43.25 -26.05
N LYS A 128 -48.53 -43.83 -25.23
CA LYS A 128 -48.71 -43.42 -23.82
C LYS A 128 -47.38 -43.50 -23.04
N LYS A 129 -46.62 -44.60 -23.20
CA LYS A 129 -45.32 -44.77 -22.55
C LYS A 129 -44.27 -43.77 -23.04
N LEU A 130 -44.28 -43.44 -24.34
CA LEU A 130 -43.40 -42.40 -24.89
C LEU A 130 -43.77 -41.02 -24.35
N GLN A 131 -45.06 -40.73 -24.20
CA GLN A 131 -45.53 -39.46 -23.64
C GLN A 131 -45.15 -39.31 -22.16
N GLU A 132 -45.26 -40.38 -21.37
CA GLU A 132 -44.76 -40.39 -19.98
C GLU A 132 -43.25 -40.14 -19.91
N LYS A 133 -42.46 -40.83 -20.75
CA LYS A 133 -41.00 -40.59 -20.86
C LYS A 133 -40.68 -39.15 -21.25
N LEU A 134 -41.38 -38.60 -22.24
CA LEU A 134 -41.20 -37.22 -22.68
C LEU A 134 -41.45 -36.24 -21.52
N THR A 135 -42.52 -36.45 -20.75
CA THR A 135 -42.80 -35.58 -19.59
C THR A 135 -41.77 -35.70 -18.47
N GLU A 136 -41.13 -36.85 -18.33
CA GLU A 136 -40.10 -37.05 -17.30
C GLU A 136 -38.76 -36.43 -17.73
N GLU A 137 -38.35 -36.63 -18.98
CA GLU A 137 -37.18 -35.95 -19.56
C GLU A 137 -37.35 -34.43 -19.53
N ASP A 138 -38.55 -33.90 -19.83
CA ASP A 138 -38.85 -32.46 -19.71
C ASP A 138 -38.64 -31.94 -18.27
N LYS A 139 -38.97 -32.74 -17.24
CA LYS A 139 -38.74 -32.35 -15.84
C LYS A 139 -37.25 -32.39 -15.50
N GLU A 140 -36.52 -33.42 -15.91
CA GLU A 140 -35.08 -33.51 -15.67
C GLU A 140 -34.32 -32.40 -16.42
N GLN A 141 -34.72 -32.07 -17.66
CA GLN A 141 -34.16 -30.94 -18.41
C GLN A 141 -34.38 -29.61 -17.66
N ARG A 142 -35.59 -29.36 -17.14
CA ARG A 142 -35.88 -28.15 -16.34
C ARG A 142 -35.04 -28.10 -15.06
N LYS A 143 -34.86 -29.23 -14.38
CA LYS A 143 -34.05 -29.34 -13.16
C LYS A 143 -32.57 -29.10 -13.43
N LEU A 144 -32.02 -29.68 -14.51
CA LEU A 144 -30.63 -29.42 -14.94
C LEU A 144 -30.43 -27.95 -15.33
N LYS A 145 -31.39 -27.35 -16.04
CA LYS A 145 -31.37 -25.92 -16.37
C LYS A 145 -31.31 -25.04 -15.12
N LEU A 146 -32.17 -25.30 -14.14
CA LEU A 146 -32.16 -24.57 -12.85
C LEU A 146 -30.85 -24.76 -12.09
N LYS A 147 -30.29 -25.98 -12.10
CA LYS A 147 -28.99 -26.25 -11.45
C LYS A 147 -27.85 -25.46 -12.10
N LEU A 148 -27.84 -25.37 -13.43
CA LEU A 148 -26.84 -24.61 -14.17
C LEU A 148 -26.98 -23.10 -13.90
N GLU A 149 -28.20 -22.57 -13.90
CA GLU A 149 -28.46 -21.16 -13.57
C GLU A 149 -28.05 -20.81 -12.13
N LEU A 150 -28.31 -21.70 -11.16
CA LEU A 150 -27.83 -21.52 -9.78
C LEU A 150 -26.29 -21.53 -9.69
N GLN A 151 -25.63 -22.41 -10.43
CA GLN A 151 -24.16 -22.47 -10.46
C GLN A 151 -23.56 -21.20 -11.09
N GLU A 152 -24.16 -20.71 -12.18
CA GLU A 152 -23.77 -19.45 -12.83
C GLU A 152 -23.88 -18.29 -11.84
N LYS A 153 -25.04 -18.14 -11.17
CA LYS A 153 -25.27 -17.09 -10.17
C LYS A 153 -24.31 -17.18 -8.99
N ALA A 154 -23.97 -18.38 -8.54
CA ALA A 154 -22.97 -18.57 -7.48
C ALA A 154 -21.57 -18.10 -7.92
N SER A 155 -21.17 -18.41 -9.16
CA SER A 155 -19.89 -17.96 -9.70
C SER A 155 -19.83 -16.44 -9.93
N GLU A 156 -20.92 -15.84 -10.43
CA GLU A 156 -21.05 -14.39 -10.56
C GLU A 156 -20.93 -13.69 -9.20
N ALA A 157 -21.61 -14.21 -8.17
CA ALA A 157 -21.53 -13.68 -6.82
C ALA A 157 -20.11 -13.76 -6.24
N GLN A 158 -19.41 -14.88 -6.45
CA GLN A 158 -18.01 -15.04 -6.02
C GLN A 158 -17.07 -14.07 -6.73
N ILE A 159 -17.28 -13.82 -8.02
CA ILE A 159 -16.50 -12.84 -8.78
C ILE A 159 -16.78 -11.43 -8.25
N ALA A 160 -18.05 -11.09 -8.00
CA ALA A 160 -18.44 -9.79 -7.46
C ALA A 160 -17.83 -9.55 -6.06
N GLU A 161 -17.84 -10.57 -5.19
CA GLU A 161 -17.22 -10.51 -3.85
C GLU A 161 -15.71 -10.25 -3.94
N LYS A 162 -14.98 -11.02 -4.75
CA LYS A 162 -13.54 -10.81 -4.96
C LYS A 162 -13.24 -9.44 -5.56
N THR A 163 -14.09 -8.97 -6.48
CA THR A 163 -13.94 -7.65 -7.10
C THR A 163 -14.17 -6.54 -6.08
N ALA A 164 -15.19 -6.66 -5.22
CA ALA A 164 -15.45 -5.70 -4.16
C ALA A 164 -14.29 -5.63 -3.15
N ALA A 165 -13.75 -6.78 -2.73
CA ALA A 165 -12.60 -6.84 -1.83
C ALA A 165 -11.37 -6.15 -2.43
N LEU A 166 -11.05 -6.41 -3.70
CA LEU A 166 -9.93 -5.76 -4.38
C LEU A 166 -10.14 -4.23 -4.47
N VAL A 167 -11.36 -3.78 -4.75
CA VAL A 167 -11.68 -2.35 -4.80
C VAL A 167 -11.46 -1.70 -3.42
N GLU A 168 -11.89 -2.35 -2.34
CA GLU A 168 -11.65 -1.88 -0.97
C GLU A 168 -10.15 -1.79 -0.64
N GLU A 169 -9.35 -2.80 -1.01
CA GLU A 169 -7.89 -2.78 -0.84
C GLU A 169 -7.23 -1.62 -1.59
N VAL A 170 -7.65 -1.36 -2.83
CA VAL A 170 -7.15 -0.21 -3.61
C VAL A 170 -7.50 1.11 -2.93
N TYR A 171 -8.73 1.27 -2.44
CA TYR A 171 -9.12 2.47 -1.69
C TYR A 171 -8.34 2.65 -0.39
N PHE A 172 -8.05 1.56 0.31
CA PHE A 172 -7.24 1.59 1.52
C PHE A 172 -5.79 2.00 1.21
N ALA A 173 -5.14 1.35 0.25
CA ALA A 173 -3.78 1.68 -0.19
C ALA A 173 -3.67 3.12 -0.73
N GLN A 174 -4.71 3.62 -1.39
CA GLN A 174 -4.79 5.02 -1.83
C GLN A 174 -4.77 5.97 -0.64
N ARG A 175 -5.58 5.69 0.39
CA ARG A 175 -5.65 6.51 1.61
C ARG A 175 -4.31 6.56 2.34
N GLU A 176 -3.66 5.42 2.50
CA GLU A 176 -2.33 5.35 3.14
C GLU A 176 -1.29 6.14 2.35
N ARG A 177 -1.33 6.07 1.01
CA ARG A 177 -0.45 6.87 0.16
C ARG A 177 -0.69 8.37 0.35
N ASP A 178 -1.95 8.80 0.36
CA ASP A 178 -2.30 10.21 0.50
C ASP A 178 -1.91 10.74 1.89
N GLU A 179 -2.10 9.95 2.94
CA GLU A 179 -1.65 10.26 4.31
C GLU A 179 -0.12 10.38 4.41
N ALA A 180 0.61 9.46 3.78
CA ALA A 180 2.07 9.50 3.72
C ALA A 180 2.59 10.73 2.96
N ILE A 181 1.93 11.08 1.84
CA ILE A 181 2.26 12.28 1.05
C ILE A 181 2.01 13.54 1.88
N MET A 182 0.86 13.64 2.55
CA MET A 182 0.54 14.80 3.40
C MET A 182 1.51 14.95 4.56
N SER A 183 1.89 13.85 5.21
CA SER A 183 2.87 13.84 6.30
C SER A 183 4.25 14.30 5.82
N ARG A 184 4.68 13.85 4.63
CA ARG A 184 5.97 14.26 4.05
C ARG A 184 5.97 15.73 3.63
N LEU A 185 4.84 16.24 3.12
CA LEU A 185 4.68 17.65 2.78
C LEU A 185 4.73 18.53 4.02
N GLN A 186 4.08 18.12 5.12
CA GLN A 186 4.12 18.82 6.40
C GLN A 186 5.55 18.90 6.92
N LEU A 187 6.28 17.78 6.96
CA LEU A 187 7.67 17.77 7.40
C LEU A 187 8.56 18.68 6.55
N ALA A 188 8.41 18.66 5.22
CA ALA A 188 9.17 19.55 4.33
C ALA A 188 8.86 21.04 4.59
N ASN A 189 7.61 21.37 4.91
CA ASN A 189 7.24 22.73 5.29
C ASN A 189 7.85 23.12 6.64
N GLU A 190 7.81 22.23 7.64
CA GLU A 190 8.44 22.45 8.94
C GLU A 190 9.96 22.67 8.81
N GLU A 191 10.66 21.82 8.06
CA GLU A 191 12.10 21.96 7.78
C GLU A 191 12.44 23.27 7.09
N ARG A 192 11.62 23.67 6.10
CA ARG A 192 11.77 24.95 5.40
C ARG A 192 11.55 26.12 6.36
N ASP A 193 10.51 26.08 7.17
CA ASP A 193 10.17 27.16 8.10
C ASP A 193 11.24 27.28 9.21
N GLU A 194 11.79 26.16 9.67
CA GLU A 194 12.92 26.12 10.60
C GLU A 194 14.21 26.68 9.96
N ALA A 195 14.48 26.34 8.69
CA ALA A 195 15.60 26.91 7.94
C ALA A 195 15.44 28.44 7.76
N VAL A 196 14.23 28.91 7.46
CA VAL A 196 13.92 30.34 7.37
C VAL A 196 14.11 31.02 8.73
N ALA A 197 13.69 30.39 9.83
CA ALA A 197 13.90 30.92 11.18
C ALA A 197 15.40 31.04 11.51
N ARG A 198 16.20 30.00 11.20
CA ARG A 198 17.67 30.04 11.36
C ARG A 198 18.31 31.14 10.52
N ALA A 199 17.91 31.27 9.25
CA ALA A 199 18.43 32.30 8.36
C ALA A 199 18.12 33.71 8.90
N LYS A 200 16.89 33.96 9.36
CA LYS A 200 16.51 35.23 9.99
C LYS A 200 17.32 35.51 11.27
N HIS A 201 17.57 34.51 12.11
CA HIS A 201 18.40 34.67 13.30
C HIS A 201 19.85 35.05 12.95
N MET A 202 20.41 34.41 11.92
CA MET A 202 21.74 34.75 11.41
C MET A 202 21.78 36.17 10.83
N GLU A 203 20.76 36.57 10.06
CA GLU A 203 20.62 37.93 9.53
C GLU A 203 20.56 38.97 10.66
N MET A 204 19.76 38.71 11.71
CA MET A 204 19.72 39.56 12.90
C MET A 204 21.09 39.64 13.58
N SER A 205 21.79 38.52 13.73
CA SER A 205 23.14 38.47 14.32
C SER A 205 24.17 39.25 13.48
N LEU A 206 24.10 39.13 12.14
CA LEU A 206 24.93 39.89 11.21
C LEU A 206 24.62 41.39 11.29
N LYS A 207 23.36 41.78 11.40
CA LYS A 207 22.96 43.18 11.58
C LYS A 207 23.45 43.77 12.90
N VAL A 208 23.54 42.95 13.95
CA VAL A 208 24.20 43.36 15.21
C VAL A 208 25.69 43.57 15.02
N LEU A 209 26.36 42.73 14.20
CA LEU A 209 27.78 42.87 13.87
C LEU A 209 28.08 44.03 12.90
N GLU A 210 27.18 44.35 11.96
CA GLU A 210 27.31 45.48 11.03
C GLU A 210 27.32 46.84 11.77
N ASN A 211 26.72 46.90 12.96
CA ASN A 211 26.81 48.05 13.86
C ASN A 211 28.16 48.18 14.59
N ILE A 212 29.09 47.25 14.39
CA ILE A 212 30.46 47.33 14.91
C ILE A 212 31.34 47.82 13.77
N ASN A 213 31.51 49.15 13.68
CA ASN A 213 32.52 49.73 12.80
C ASN A 213 33.93 49.30 13.31
N PRO A 214 34.70 48.47 12.57
CA PRO A 214 35.99 47.98 13.05
C PRO A 214 37.03 49.11 13.13
N GLU A 215 36.94 50.12 12.25
CA GLU A 215 37.85 51.27 12.20
C GLU A 215 37.77 52.18 13.43
N GLU A 216 36.64 52.18 14.14
CA GLU A 216 36.44 52.96 15.37
C GLU A 216 36.79 52.18 16.65
N ASN A 217 36.83 50.83 16.60
CA ASN A 217 37.21 49.99 17.75
C ASN A 217 38.72 49.78 17.90
N ASP A 218 39.46 49.72 16.78
CA ASP A 218 40.93 49.55 16.79
C ASP A 218 41.68 50.83 17.16
N MET A 219 40.98 51.97 17.11
CA MET A 219 41.54 53.26 17.47
C MET A 219 41.77 53.34 18.98
N THR A 220 42.96 53.76 19.40
CA THR A 220 43.28 53.96 20.81
C THR A 220 42.48 55.11 21.39
N LEU A 221 42.19 55.09 22.71
CA LEU A 221 41.53 56.22 23.37
C LEU A 221 42.31 57.54 23.17
N GLN A 222 43.65 57.44 23.09
CA GLN A 222 44.55 58.54 22.80
C GLN A 222 44.30 59.14 21.41
N GLU A 223 44.14 58.31 20.37
CA GLU A 223 43.85 58.76 19.00
C GLU A 223 42.46 59.40 18.86
N LEU A 224 41.44 58.86 19.55
CA LEU A 224 40.10 59.46 19.58
C LEU A 224 40.11 60.84 20.27
N LEU A 225 40.84 60.97 21.38
CA LEU A 225 41.01 62.25 22.07
C LEU A 225 41.80 63.26 21.23
N ASN A 226 42.87 62.81 20.55
CA ASN A 226 43.62 63.67 19.62
C ASN A 226 42.75 64.14 18.45
N ARG A 227 41.86 63.30 17.93
CA ARG A 227 40.90 63.67 16.89
C ARG A 227 39.86 64.66 17.37
N ILE A 228 39.38 64.54 18.61
CA ILE A 228 38.48 65.54 19.22
C ILE A 228 39.21 66.88 19.40
N ASN A 229 40.46 66.84 19.89
CA ASN A 229 41.24 68.04 20.15
C ASN A 229 41.61 68.82 18.87
N ASN A 230 41.73 68.10 17.75
CA ASN A 230 42.08 68.67 16.43
C ASN A 230 40.87 68.77 15.48
N ALA A 231 39.63 68.62 15.98
CA ALA A 231 38.44 68.68 15.14
C ALA A 231 37.98 70.12 14.90
N ASP A 232 37.96 70.55 13.64
CA ASP A 232 37.54 71.91 13.24
C ASP A 232 36.01 72.09 13.19
N THR A 233 35.23 71.03 13.40
CA THR A 233 33.76 71.06 13.34
C THR A 233 33.12 70.37 14.54
N GLY A 234 32.01 70.95 15.03
CA GLY A 234 31.22 70.38 16.13
C GLY A 234 30.67 68.98 15.83
N ILE A 235 30.39 68.69 14.56
CA ILE A 235 29.92 67.37 14.10
C ILE A 235 31.01 66.32 14.27
N ALA A 236 32.27 66.64 13.95
CA ALA A 236 33.40 65.73 14.15
C ALA A 236 33.69 65.49 15.63
N ILE A 237 33.56 66.51 16.48
CA ILE A 237 33.66 66.37 17.94
C ILE A 237 32.55 65.44 18.46
N GLN A 238 31.31 65.64 18.02
CA GLN A 238 30.16 64.82 18.45
C GLN A 238 30.31 63.36 18.03
N LYS A 239 30.74 63.10 16.78
CA LYS A 239 30.96 61.73 16.28
C LYS A 239 32.03 61.00 17.10
N ASN A 240 33.19 61.61 17.31
CA ASN A 240 34.25 61.00 18.12
C ASN A 240 33.87 60.88 19.61
N GLY A 241 33.12 61.85 20.15
CA GLY A 241 32.58 61.79 21.51
C GLY A 241 31.60 60.63 21.70
N ALA A 242 30.73 60.36 20.72
CA ALA A 242 29.79 59.24 20.76
C ALA A 242 30.52 57.88 20.82
N ILE A 243 31.62 57.72 20.07
CA ILE A 243 32.45 56.50 20.07
C ILE A 243 33.08 56.29 21.45
N ILE A 244 33.62 57.34 22.08
CA ILE A 244 34.21 57.24 23.43
C ILE A 244 33.15 56.83 24.45
N VAL A 245 31.97 57.44 24.41
CA VAL A 245 30.85 57.13 25.32
C VAL A 245 30.38 55.68 25.13
N ASP A 246 30.22 55.23 23.89
CA ASP A 246 29.86 53.84 23.58
C ASP A 246 30.92 52.85 24.09
N ARG A 247 32.22 53.15 23.93
CA ARG A 247 33.32 52.33 24.45
C ARG A 247 33.33 52.23 25.98
N ILE A 248 33.08 53.36 26.66
CA ILE A 248 32.95 53.40 28.12
C ILE A 248 31.76 52.53 28.56
N TYR A 249 30.62 52.68 27.88
CA TYR A 249 29.43 51.90 28.19
C TYR A 249 29.66 50.40 28.00
N LYS A 250 30.21 49.97 26.85
CA LYS A 250 30.57 48.58 26.56
C LYS A 250 31.59 48.01 27.55
N THR A 251 32.61 48.78 27.93
CA THR A 251 33.61 48.35 28.92
C THR A 251 32.97 48.16 30.30
N LYS A 252 32.10 49.08 30.70
CA LYS A 252 31.36 48.99 31.98
C LYS A 252 30.43 47.77 31.98
N GLU A 253 29.74 47.51 30.88
CA GLU A 253 28.83 46.37 30.76
C GLU A 253 29.58 45.03 30.71
N CYS A 254 30.69 44.97 29.98
CA CYS A 254 31.56 43.79 29.97
C CYS A 254 32.10 43.47 31.38
N LYS A 255 32.52 44.48 32.15
CA LYS A 255 32.94 44.30 33.55
C LYS A 255 31.82 43.71 34.40
N LYS A 256 30.59 44.23 34.30
CA LYS A 256 29.44 43.67 35.04
C LYS A 256 29.16 42.22 34.65
N ARG A 257 29.21 41.90 33.35
CA ARG A 257 29.00 40.54 32.83
C ARG A 257 30.06 39.58 33.38
N ILE A 258 31.34 39.96 33.33
CA ILE A 258 32.44 39.16 33.89
C ILE A 258 32.23 38.94 35.38
N THR A 259 31.93 39.99 36.16
CA THR A 259 31.67 39.83 37.60
C THR A 259 30.47 38.93 37.89
N ALA A 260 29.42 38.96 37.07
CA ALA A 260 28.27 38.07 37.21
C ALA A 260 28.64 36.62 36.87
N GLU A 261 29.40 36.39 35.79
CA GLU A 261 29.90 35.08 35.38
C GLU A 261 30.86 34.49 36.44
N GLU A 262 31.79 35.30 36.97
CA GLU A 262 32.67 34.91 38.07
C GLU A 262 31.88 34.56 39.34
N MET A 263 30.87 35.36 39.69
CA MET A 263 30.03 35.07 40.85
C MET A 263 29.20 33.80 40.68
N ASN A 264 28.70 33.54 39.47
CA ASN A 264 27.98 32.29 39.15
C ASN A 264 28.92 31.08 39.22
N ALA A 265 30.13 31.17 38.66
CA ALA A 265 31.12 30.09 38.74
C ALA A 265 31.48 29.76 40.20
N VAL A 266 31.66 30.77 41.05
CA VAL A 266 31.89 30.58 42.50
C VAL A 266 30.70 29.91 43.19
N ILE A 267 29.47 30.26 42.80
CA ILE A 267 28.26 29.61 43.31
C ILE A 267 28.20 28.13 42.89
N GLU A 268 28.49 27.82 41.63
CA GLU A 268 28.51 26.44 41.13
C GLU A 268 29.59 25.60 41.82
N GLU A 269 30.80 26.15 42.00
CA GLU A 269 31.88 25.48 42.75
C GLU A 269 31.47 25.23 44.22
N ARG A 270 30.85 26.21 44.88
CA ARG A 270 30.32 26.06 46.23
C ARG A 270 29.29 24.93 46.30
N ASP A 271 28.35 24.90 45.36
CA ASP A 271 27.26 23.92 45.37
C ASP A 271 27.76 22.50 45.04
N ALA A 272 28.77 22.39 44.17
CA ALA A 272 29.48 21.14 43.91
C ALA A 272 30.22 20.66 45.18
N ALA A 273 30.94 21.55 45.87
CA ALA A 273 31.62 21.23 47.12
C ALA A 273 30.63 20.82 48.23
N LEU A 274 29.51 21.53 48.38
CA LEU A 274 28.45 21.16 49.32
C LEU A 274 27.86 19.79 49.00
N SER A 275 27.68 19.46 47.72
CA SER A 275 27.21 18.14 47.29
C SER A 275 28.23 17.03 47.58
N GLN A 276 29.54 17.32 47.46
CA GLN A 276 30.61 16.41 47.87
C GLN A 276 30.62 16.22 49.40
N CYS A 277 30.51 17.30 50.18
CA CYS A 277 30.42 17.22 51.64
C CYS A 277 29.23 16.35 52.08
N LYS A 278 28.05 16.55 51.50
CA LYS A 278 26.86 15.72 51.79
C LYS A 278 27.08 14.23 51.48
N ARG A 279 27.76 13.91 50.37
CA ARG A 279 28.11 12.51 50.05
C ARG A 279 29.09 11.92 51.06
N LEU A 280 30.15 12.65 51.40
CA LEU A 280 31.12 12.22 52.41
C LEU A 280 30.49 12.05 53.79
N GLU A 281 29.52 12.90 54.17
CA GLU A 281 28.75 12.75 55.41
C GLU A 281 27.90 11.47 55.40
N GLN A 282 27.26 11.12 54.27
CA GLN A 282 26.53 9.87 54.11
C GLN A 282 27.45 8.65 54.15
N GLU A 283 28.60 8.71 53.47
CA GLU A 283 29.62 7.66 53.52
C GLU A 283 30.18 7.48 54.93
N LEU A 284 30.43 8.57 55.66
CA LEU A 284 30.83 8.53 57.07
C LEU A 284 29.73 7.91 57.95
N HIS A 285 28.44 8.19 57.67
CA HIS A 285 27.34 7.56 58.39
C HIS A 285 27.33 6.05 58.15
N HIS A 286 27.42 5.60 56.89
CA HIS A 286 27.51 4.18 56.56
C HIS A 286 28.76 3.50 57.13
N LEU A 287 29.92 4.15 57.08
CA LEU A 287 31.13 3.67 57.73
C LEU A 287 30.96 3.60 59.24
N LYS A 288 30.27 4.55 59.86
CA LYS A 288 29.97 4.52 61.30
C LYS A 288 29.00 3.39 61.64
N GLU A 289 28.02 3.08 60.80
CA GLU A 289 27.12 1.93 60.96
C GLU A 289 27.86 0.60 60.78
N GLN A 290 28.71 0.47 59.75
CA GLN A 290 29.60 -0.68 59.54
C GLN A 290 30.62 -0.84 60.66
N ASN A 291 31.18 0.26 61.16
CA ASN A 291 32.17 0.23 62.23
C ASN A 291 31.50 0.07 63.60
N GLN A 292 30.25 0.47 63.80
CA GLN A 292 29.50 0.13 65.03
C GLN A 292 29.11 -1.35 65.04
N THR A 293 28.76 -1.94 63.90
CA THR A 293 28.53 -3.39 63.76
C THR A 293 29.83 -4.18 63.89
N SER A 294 30.96 -3.68 63.36
CA SER A 294 32.29 -4.28 63.50
C SER A 294 32.91 -4.08 64.90
N ALA A 295 32.72 -2.92 65.53
CA ALA A 295 33.17 -2.62 66.90
C ALA A 295 32.32 -3.33 67.96
N ASN A 296 31.06 -3.67 67.69
CA ASN A 296 30.30 -4.59 68.55
C ASN A 296 30.88 -6.02 68.49
N ASN A 297 31.45 -6.43 67.35
CA ASN A 297 32.21 -7.68 67.22
C ASN A 297 33.65 -7.61 67.78
N MET A 298 34.26 -6.41 67.84
CA MET A 298 35.65 -6.20 68.28
C MET A 298 35.81 -5.69 69.73
N ARG A 299 34.76 -5.14 70.36
CA ARG A 299 34.73 -4.85 71.82
C ARG A 299 34.86 -6.12 72.68
N HIS A 300 34.70 -7.30 72.09
CA HIS A 300 35.03 -8.59 72.72
C HIS A 300 36.52 -8.96 72.64
N LEU A 301 37.32 -8.29 71.79
CA LEU A 301 38.75 -8.55 71.55
C LEU A 301 39.68 -7.39 71.96
N THR A 302 39.15 -6.20 72.23
CA THR A 302 39.94 -5.01 72.61
C THR A 302 39.69 -4.55 74.06
N ALA A 303 39.42 -5.51 74.96
CA ALA A 303 39.73 -5.34 76.38
C ALA A 303 41.18 -5.79 76.69
N GLU A 304 41.84 -6.49 75.74
CA GLU A 304 43.12 -7.16 75.93
C GLU A 304 44.36 -6.31 75.58
N ASN A 305 44.17 -5.12 75.01
CA ASN A 305 45.28 -4.34 74.44
C ASN A 305 45.27 -2.86 74.88
N ASN A 306 44.85 -2.62 76.13
CA ASN A 306 44.98 -1.33 76.81
C ASN A 306 46.08 -1.34 77.88
N GLN A 307 47.12 -2.15 77.68
CA GLN A 307 48.25 -2.27 78.61
C GLN A 307 49.60 -1.81 78.01
N GLU A 308 49.65 -1.31 76.77
CA GLU A 308 50.94 -1.14 76.08
C GLU A 308 51.26 0.26 75.49
N ARG A 309 50.44 1.30 75.70
CA ARG A 309 50.71 2.62 75.05
C ARG A 309 50.67 3.84 75.98
N ALA A 310 51.13 3.66 77.22
CA ALA A 310 51.36 4.77 78.15
C ALA A 310 52.80 5.34 78.11
N LEU A 311 53.56 5.23 77.02
CA LEU A 311 54.93 5.75 76.98
C LEU A 311 55.30 6.48 75.68
N LYS A 312 55.72 7.74 75.90
CA LYS A 312 56.62 8.60 75.10
C LYS A 312 55.99 9.54 74.05
N LYS A 313 55.74 10.78 74.50
CA LYS A 313 55.99 12.01 73.72
C LYS A 313 56.79 13.01 74.58
N ARG A 314 57.91 13.53 74.05
CA ARG A 314 58.68 14.75 74.40
C ARG A 314 59.84 14.82 73.39
N GLY A 315 60.31 15.94 72.85
CA GLY A 315 60.09 17.37 73.06
C GLY A 315 60.99 18.18 72.10
N ASN A 316 60.71 19.48 72.05
CA ASN A 316 61.12 20.51 71.08
C ASN A 316 62.56 21.07 71.14
N SER A 317 62.89 21.80 70.04
CA SER A 317 63.58 23.10 69.93
C SER A 317 65.08 23.24 70.22
N ARG A 318 65.79 23.90 69.27
CA ARG A 318 66.39 25.24 69.50
C ARG A 318 67.02 25.85 68.23
N ASP A 319 66.48 27.00 67.84
CA ASP A 319 67.05 27.97 66.89
C ASP A 319 67.75 29.11 67.63
N LYS A 320 68.78 29.68 66.99
CA LYS A 320 69.05 31.14 66.81
C LYS A 320 70.55 31.39 66.61
N ASN A 321 71.01 31.31 65.37
CA ASN A 321 72.29 31.91 64.95
C ASN A 321 72.35 32.15 63.44
N TYR A 322 71.34 32.82 62.85
CA TYR A 322 71.31 33.11 61.41
C TYR A 322 70.52 34.39 61.15
N ILE A 323 71.11 35.59 61.35
CA ILE A 323 70.42 36.83 60.95
C ILE A 323 71.27 37.70 60.00
N SER A 324 72.61 37.67 60.05
CA SER A 324 73.44 38.43 59.07
C SER A 324 73.93 37.60 57.88
N CYS A 325 74.07 36.27 58.02
CA CYS A 325 74.18 35.37 56.86
C CYS A 325 72.80 35.22 56.17
N GLY A 326 71.73 35.34 56.94
CA GLY A 326 70.34 35.16 56.51
C GLY A 326 69.84 36.20 55.49
N GLN A 327 70.30 37.45 55.53
CA GLN A 327 69.87 38.45 54.55
C GLN A 327 70.53 38.28 53.16
N ARG A 328 71.76 37.79 53.10
CA ARG A 328 72.46 37.49 51.83
C ARG A 328 72.11 36.10 51.29
N LEU A 329 71.82 35.14 52.18
CA LEU A 329 71.18 33.87 51.83
C LEU A 329 69.74 34.12 51.36
N HIS A 330 68.93 34.97 52.01
CA HIS A 330 67.55 35.24 51.60
C HIS A 330 67.45 35.82 50.19
N VAL A 331 68.27 36.81 49.80
CA VAL A 331 68.18 37.35 48.42
C VAL A 331 68.58 36.29 47.38
N LYS A 332 69.54 35.41 47.71
CA LYS A 332 69.92 34.30 46.82
C LYS A 332 68.89 33.16 46.83
N GLU A 333 68.26 32.88 47.97
CA GLU A 333 67.18 31.91 48.15
C GLU A 333 65.90 32.38 47.47
N GLU A 334 65.56 33.67 47.54
CA GLU A 334 64.42 34.28 46.85
C GLU A 334 64.64 34.24 45.34
N HIS A 335 65.82 34.62 44.85
CA HIS A 335 66.13 34.52 43.41
C HIS A 335 66.17 33.05 42.94
N TRP A 336 66.69 32.14 43.77
CA TRP A 336 66.69 30.70 43.47
C TRP A 336 65.27 30.12 43.47
N LEU A 337 64.42 30.48 44.44
CA LEU A 337 62.99 30.12 44.44
C LEU A 337 62.29 30.69 43.21
N GLN A 338 62.58 31.93 42.82
CA GLN A 338 61.96 32.57 41.66
C GLN A 338 62.38 31.91 40.35
N CYS A 339 63.65 31.53 40.19
CA CYS A 339 64.12 30.71 39.06
C CYS A 339 63.50 29.30 39.08
N CYS A 340 63.51 28.60 40.20
CA CYS A 340 62.92 27.25 40.30
C CYS A 340 61.41 27.24 40.09
N THR A 341 60.69 28.25 40.57
CA THR A 341 59.25 28.39 40.30
C THR A 341 59.00 28.70 38.82
N ARG A 342 59.78 29.59 38.20
CA ARG A 342 59.70 29.84 36.76
C ARG A 342 59.96 28.59 35.92
N GLU A 343 61.03 27.86 36.19
CA GLU A 343 61.36 26.60 35.51
C GLU A 343 60.27 25.55 35.72
N TYR A 344 59.70 25.45 36.93
CA TYR A 344 58.57 24.57 37.22
C TYR A 344 57.32 24.95 36.40
N PHE A 345 56.99 26.24 36.30
CA PHE A 345 55.85 26.70 35.51
C PHE A 345 56.08 26.52 34.01
N GLU A 346 57.28 26.78 33.49
CA GLU A 346 57.65 26.55 32.09
C GLU A 346 57.56 25.05 31.74
N ALA A 347 58.10 24.16 32.59
CA ALA A 347 58.01 22.71 32.40
C ALA A 347 56.55 22.20 32.44
N LYS A 348 55.73 22.75 33.37
CA LYS A 348 54.32 22.40 33.49
C LYS A 348 53.50 22.87 32.29
N LEU A 349 53.77 24.07 31.78
CA LEU A 349 53.12 24.60 30.58
C LEU A 349 53.43 23.73 29.37
N LEU A 350 54.70 23.32 29.21
CA LEU A 350 55.13 22.48 28.09
C LEU A 350 54.52 21.08 28.15
N ALA A 351 54.42 20.48 29.35
CA ALA A 351 53.71 19.22 29.55
C ALA A 351 52.21 19.32 29.22
N MET A 352 51.55 20.43 29.61
CA MET A 352 50.14 20.68 29.25
C MET A 352 49.95 20.89 27.74
N GLN A 353 50.87 21.59 27.09
CA GLN A 353 50.88 21.78 25.64
C GLN A 353 50.97 20.43 24.91
N GLN A 354 51.91 19.57 25.33
CA GLN A 354 52.09 18.24 24.74
C GLN A 354 50.90 17.32 24.99
N ALA A 355 50.29 17.38 26.19
CA ALA A 355 49.07 16.64 26.50
C ALA A 355 47.90 17.10 25.61
N ARG A 356 47.75 18.42 25.39
CA ARG A 356 46.74 18.99 24.48
C ARG A 356 46.96 18.53 23.04
N GLU A 357 48.19 18.58 22.54
CA GLU A 357 48.53 18.13 21.18
C GLU A 357 48.23 16.65 20.98
N THR A 358 48.56 15.82 21.98
CA THR A 358 48.24 14.39 21.97
C THR A 358 46.73 14.17 21.95
N ALA A 359 45.97 14.89 22.77
CA ALA A 359 44.51 14.79 22.80
C ALA A 359 43.88 15.20 21.46
N VAL A 360 44.37 16.27 20.82
CA VAL A 360 43.91 16.71 19.50
C VAL A 360 44.15 15.62 18.44
N GLN A 361 45.31 14.96 18.47
CA GLN A 361 45.58 13.84 17.56
C GLN A 361 44.61 12.66 17.77
N GLN A 362 44.30 12.33 19.03
CA GLN A 362 43.31 11.29 19.35
C GLN A 362 41.90 11.67 18.85
N TYR A 363 41.48 12.92 19.04
CA TYR A 363 40.19 13.40 18.54
C TYR A 363 40.11 13.32 17.01
N LYS A 364 41.18 13.70 16.31
CA LYS A 364 41.23 13.60 14.85
C LYS A 364 41.09 12.16 14.37
N LYS A 365 41.78 11.22 15.03
CA LYS A 365 41.65 9.79 14.71
C LYS A 365 40.23 9.27 14.96
N LEU A 366 39.62 9.66 16.08
CA LEU A 366 38.24 9.27 16.40
C LEU A 366 37.24 9.85 15.37
N GLU A 367 37.48 11.06 14.89
CA GLU A 367 36.67 11.70 13.85
C GLU A 367 36.74 10.93 12.52
N GLU A 368 37.94 10.49 12.11
CA GLU A 368 38.17 9.64 10.93
C GLU A 368 37.47 8.27 11.07
N GLU A 369 37.51 7.66 12.27
CA GLU A 369 36.80 6.41 12.56
C GLU A 369 35.27 6.60 12.48
N ILE A 370 34.73 7.69 13.03
CA ILE A 370 33.31 8.02 12.93
C ILE A 370 32.88 8.23 11.48
N GLN A 371 33.67 8.92 10.67
CA GLN A 371 33.39 9.13 9.25
C GLN A 371 33.38 7.80 8.49
N THR A 372 34.35 6.92 8.77
CA THR A 372 34.42 5.57 8.20
C THR A 372 33.18 4.75 8.56
N LEU A 373 32.77 4.76 9.83
CA LEU A 373 31.55 4.07 10.28
C LEU A 373 30.28 4.62 9.62
N ARG A 374 30.19 5.94 9.39
CA ARG A 374 29.06 6.54 8.68
C ARG A 374 28.96 6.03 7.24
N VAL A 375 30.09 5.97 6.53
CA VAL A 375 30.13 5.42 5.16
C VAL A 375 29.72 3.95 5.17
N TYR A 376 30.27 3.15 6.08
CA TYR A 376 29.94 1.73 6.21
C TYR A 376 28.45 1.50 6.50
N TYR A 377 27.88 2.25 7.45
CA TYR A 377 26.46 2.16 7.78
C TYR A 377 25.56 2.58 6.61
N SER A 378 25.91 3.66 5.90
CA SER A 378 25.17 4.10 4.71
C SER A 378 25.20 3.05 3.60
N LEU A 379 26.36 2.43 3.36
CA LEU A 379 26.51 1.37 2.39
C LEU A 379 25.70 0.14 2.78
N HIS A 380 25.81 -0.31 4.02
CA HIS A 380 25.05 -1.45 4.54
C HIS A 380 23.53 -1.22 4.42
N LYS A 381 23.05 -0.01 4.75
CA LYS A 381 21.64 0.35 4.59
C LYS A 381 21.19 0.27 3.13
N SER A 382 22.03 0.74 2.20
CA SER A 382 21.74 0.71 0.77
C SER A 382 21.73 -0.74 0.23
N LEU A 383 22.71 -1.55 0.62
CA LEU A 383 22.79 -2.96 0.25
C LEU A 383 21.62 -3.78 0.80
N SER A 384 21.21 -3.52 2.05
CA SER A 384 20.03 -4.16 2.64
C SER A 384 18.73 -3.78 1.91
N GLN A 385 18.61 -2.52 1.48
CA GLN A 385 17.49 -2.09 0.65
C GLN A 385 17.51 -2.78 -0.73
N GLU A 386 18.68 -2.95 -1.33
CA GLU A 386 18.86 -3.67 -2.59
C GLU A 386 18.45 -5.15 -2.48
N GLU A 387 18.80 -5.81 -1.38
CA GLU A 387 18.39 -7.21 -1.13
C GLU A 387 16.87 -7.36 -1.08
N SER A 388 16.17 -6.46 -0.37
CA SER A 388 14.70 -6.47 -0.35
C SER A 388 14.08 -6.21 -1.72
N LEU A 389 14.65 -5.28 -2.50
CA LEU A 389 14.18 -5.01 -3.86
C LEU A 389 14.40 -6.20 -4.79
N LYS A 390 15.52 -6.92 -4.62
CA LYS A 390 15.82 -8.14 -5.37
C LYS A 390 14.79 -9.24 -5.07
N ASP A 391 14.41 -9.42 -3.81
CA ASP A 391 13.39 -10.40 -3.45
C ASP A 391 12.01 -10.03 -4.01
N GLN A 392 11.62 -8.76 -3.96
CA GLN A 392 10.40 -8.27 -4.59
C GLN A 392 10.40 -8.47 -6.11
N PHE A 393 11.55 -8.21 -6.76
CA PHE A 393 11.71 -8.44 -8.18
C PHE A 393 11.59 -9.92 -8.53
N ASN A 394 12.26 -10.79 -7.78
CA ASN A 394 12.18 -12.24 -7.98
C ASN A 394 10.75 -12.76 -7.77
N HIS A 395 10.04 -12.28 -6.74
CA HIS A 395 8.65 -12.65 -6.51
C HIS A 395 7.76 -12.24 -7.69
N THR A 396 7.91 -10.99 -8.15
CA THR A 396 7.17 -10.45 -9.31
C THR A 396 7.47 -11.26 -10.57
N LEU A 397 8.74 -11.61 -10.81
CA LEU A 397 9.17 -12.37 -11.96
C LEU A 397 8.61 -13.80 -11.94
N ASN A 398 8.63 -14.46 -10.78
CA ASN A 398 8.03 -15.79 -10.61
C ASN A 398 6.51 -15.76 -10.89
N THR A 399 5.80 -14.72 -10.44
CA THR A 399 4.36 -14.57 -10.74
C THR A 399 4.11 -14.46 -12.24
N TYR A 400 4.92 -13.69 -12.98
CA TYR A 400 4.79 -13.60 -14.43
C TYR A 400 5.14 -14.92 -15.13
N GLU A 401 6.16 -15.63 -14.66
CA GLU A 401 6.54 -16.94 -15.19
C GLU A 401 5.42 -17.97 -15.00
N GLU A 402 4.81 -18.03 -13.82
CA GLU A 402 3.66 -18.90 -13.55
C GLU A 402 2.44 -18.54 -14.41
N ALA A 403 2.15 -17.24 -14.58
CA ALA A 403 1.06 -16.78 -15.43
C ALA A 403 1.27 -17.16 -16.91
N LEU A 404 2.50 -17.02 -17.41
CA LEU A 404 2.86 -17.43 -18.77
C LEU A 404 2.73 -18.94 -18.96
N LYS A 405 3.24 -19.72 -18.01
CA LYS A 405 3.12 -21.19 -18.04
C LYS A 405 1.67 -21.65 -18.00
N ASN A 406 0.82 -21.00 -17.20
CA ASN A 406 -0.61 -21.28 -17.19
C ASN A 406 -1.27 -20.96 -18.53
N ARG A 407 -0.95 -19.82 -19.13
CA ARG A 407 -1.44 -19.46 -20.47
C ARG A 407 -1.00 -20.46 -21.54
N GLU A 408 0.25 -20.89 -21.50
CA GLU A 408 0.79 -21.88 -22.43
C GLU A 408 0.09 -23.25 -22.29
N ASN A 409 -0.20 -23.67 -21.05
CA ASN A 409 -0.99 -24.88 -20.79
C ASN A 409 -2.40 -24.76 -21.39
N ILE A 410 -3.08 -23.63 -21.19
CA ILE A 410 -4.43 -23.40 -21.76
C ILE A 410 -4.37 -23.46 -23.30
N VAL A 411 -3.41 -22.77 -23.91
CA VAL A 411 -3.23 -22.78 -25.37
C VAL A 411 -2.98 -24.19 -25.90
N SER A 412 -2.13 -24.97 -25.21
CA SER A 412 -1.85 -26.36 -25.57
C SER A 412 -3.10 -27.24 -25.51
N ILE A 413 -3.90 -27.12 -24.45
CA ILE A 413 -5.17 -27.86 -24.31
C ILE A 413 -6.15 -27.46 -25.42
N THR A 414 -6.32 -26.17 -25.68
CA THR A 414 -7.23 -25.69 -26.74
C THR A 414 -6.77 -26.14 -28.12
N GLN A 415 -5.46 -26.14 -28.38
CA GLN A 415 -4.92 -26.64 -29.64
C GLN A 415 -5.22 -28.13 -29.82
N GLN A 416 -4.99 -28.94 -28.78
CA GLN A 416 -5.30 -30.37 -28.81
C GLN A 416 -6.79 -30.62 -29.09
N GLN A 417 -7.68 -29.85 -28.45
CA GLN A 417 -9.12 -29.94 -28.68
C GLN A 417 -9.51 -29.57 -30.12
N ASN A 418 -8.89 -28.53 -30.69
CA ASN A 418 -9.12 -28.15 -32.08
C ASN A 418 -8.65 -29.24 -33.06
N ASP A 419 -7.50 -29.85 -32.80
CA ASP A 419 -6.98 -30.95 -33.61
C ASP A 419 -7.92 -32.17 -33.55
N GLU A 420 -8.44 -32.50 -32.35
CA GLU A 420 -9.41 -33.58 -32.17
C GLU A 420 -10.73 -33.30 -32.89
N LEU A 421 -11.26 -32.07 -32.78
CA LEU A 421 -12.46 -31.65 -33.51
C LEU A 421 -12.25 -31.70 -35.03
N SER A 422 -11.07 -31.33 -35.51
CA SER A 422 -10.73 -31.42 -36.93
C SER A 422 -10.74 -32.87 -37.43
N ILE A 423 -10.21 -33.81 -36.63
CA ILE A 423 -10.26 -35.24 -36.94
C ILE A 423 -11.70 -35.74 -36.95
N GLN A 424 -12.51 -35.38 -35.94
CA GLN A 424 -13.93 -35.77 -35.89
C GLN A 424 -14.72 -35.22 -37.08
N LEU A 425 -14.47 -33.98 -37.48
CA LEU A 425 -15.10 -33.38 -38.66
C LEU A 425 -14.71 -34.13 -39.93
N GLN A 426 -13.43 -34.46 -40.09
CA GLN A 426 -12.96 -35.20 -41.26
C GLN A 426 -13.56 -36.61 -41.32
N GLN A 427 -13.68 -37.29 -40.18
CA GLN A 427 -14.34 -38.59 -40.09
C GLN A 427 -15.84 -38.49 -40.46
N ALA A 428 -16.55 -37.50 -39.93
CA ALA A 428 -17.96 -37.29 -40.25
C ALA A 428 -18.17 -36.98 -41.75
N LEU A 429 -17.25 -36.25 -42.38
CA LEU A 429 -17.27 -35.98 -43.82
C LEU A 429 -17.06 -37.27 -44.62
N THR A 430 -16.15 -38.15 -44.21
CA THR A 430 -15.95 -39.45 -44.86
C THR A 430 -17.16 -40.36 -44.69
N ASP A 431 -17.76 -40.40 -43.51
CA ASP A 431 -18.95 -41.22 -43.24
C ASP A 431 -20.15 -40.71 -44.06
N ARG A 432 -20.33 -39.39 -44.16
CA ARG A 432 -21.35 -38.79 -45.03
C ARG A 432 -21.16 -39.19 -46.50
N ALA A 433 -19.92 -39.14 -47.01
CA ALA A 433 -19.62 -39.52 -48.38
C ALA A 433 -19.94 -41.00 -48.65
N ASN A 434 -19.65 -41.89 -47.69
CA ASN A 434 -19.98 -43.31 -47.79
C ASN A 434 -21.50 -43.54 -47.81
N MET A 435 -22.24 -42.89 -46.89
CA MET A 435 -23.70 -42.99 -46.83
C MET A 435 -24.38 -42.43 -48.10
N GLU A 436 -23.82 -41.37 -48.69
CA GLU A 436 -24.30 -40.82 -49.96
C GLU A 436 -24.11 -41.81 -51.11
N LEU A 437 -23.00 -42.55 -51.12
CA LEU A 437 -22.72 -43.61 -52.09
C LEU A 437 -23.70 -44.78 -51.93
N GLU A 438 -23.98 -45.21 -50.69
CA GLU A 438 -25.00 -46.23 -50.40
C GLU A 438 -26.40 -45.80 -50.84
N LEU A 439 -26.76 -44.54 -50.59
CA LEU A 439 -28.04 -43.98 -51.01
C LEU A 439 -28.17 -44.00 -52.54
N GLN A 440 -27.11 -43.61 -53.27
CA GLN A 440 -27.09 -43.68 -54.74
C GLN A 440 -27.35 -45.10 -55.24
N HIS A 441 -26.67 -46.11 -54.66
CA HIS A 441 -26.90 -47.51 -55.00
C HIS A 441 -28.33 -47.97 -54.71
N ALA A 442 -28.92 -47.58 -53.57
CA ALA A 442 -30.29 -47.91 -53.23
C ALA A 442 -31.30 -47.25 -54.19
N VAL A 443 -31.07 -46.01 -54.59
CA VAL A 443 -31.90 -45.29 -55.58
C VAL A 443 -31.85 -45.97 -56.95
N GLU A 444 -30.66 -46.39 -57.40
CA GLU A 444 -30.50 -47.13 -58.65
C GLU A 444 -31.21 -48.49 -58.61
N ALA A 445 -31.07 -49.23 -57.50
CA ALA A 445 -31.75 -50.50 -57.30
C ALA A 445 -33.29 -50.35 -57.32
N SER A 446 -33.80 -49.29 -56.66
CA SER A 446 -35.23 -48.94 -56.66
C SER A 446 -35.71 -48.58 -58.07
N ARG A 447 -34.97 -47.77 -58.82
CA ARG A 447 -35.28 -47.47 -60.23
C ARG A 447 -35.35 -48.73 -61.07
N ALA A 448 -34.37 -49.62 -60.96
CA ALA A 448 -34.35 -50.88 -61.69
C ALA A 448 -35.52 -51.82 -61.31
N ALA A 449 -35.94 -51.82 -60.04
CA ALA A 449 -37.12 -52.55 -59.58
C ALA A 449 -38.41 -51.94 -60.16
N ASN A 450 -38.54 -50.61 -60.14
CA ASN A 450 -39.68 -49.90 -60.71
C ASN A 450 -39.82 -50.15 -62.22
N ASP A 451 -38.71 -50.15 -62.96
CA ASP A 451 -38.70 -50.50 -64.39
C ASP A 451 -39.19 -51.94 -64.64
N LYS A 452 -38.89 -52.88 -63.74
CA LYS A 452 -39.42 -54.26 -63.80
C LYS A 452 -40.91 -54.28 -63.51
N VAL A 453 -41.38 -53.56 -62.50
CA VAL A 453 -42.81 -53.43 -62.17
C VAL A 453 -43.58 -52.89 -63.38
N GLN A 454 -43.14 -51.78 -63.99
CA GLN A 454 -43.78 -51.24 -65.18
C GLN A 454 -43.83 -52.23 -66.35
N LYS A 455 -42.77 -53.04 -66.55
CA LYS A 455 -42.78 -54.11 -67.57
C LYS A 455 -43.82 -55.18 -67.24
N LEU A 456 -43.92 -55.59 -65.98
CA LEU A 456 -44.91 -56.57 -65.52
C LEU A 456 -46.34 -56.03 -65.64
N GLU A 457 -46.60 -54.78 -65.27
CA GLU A 457 -47.89 -54.12 -65.45
C GLU A 457 -48.32 -54.13 -66.92
N ARG A 458 -47.42 -53.74 -67.84
CA ARG A 458 -47.67 -53.81 -69.28
C ARG A 458 -48.00 -55.23 -69.75
N LEU A 459 -47.29 -56.25 -69.25
CA LEU A 459 -47.58 -57.65 -69.58
C LEU A 459 -48.95 -58.10 -69.04
N VAL A 460 -49.27 -57.74 -67.80
CA VAL A 460 -50.58 -58.02 -67.18
C VAL A 460 -51.70 -57.36 -67.96
N ASP A 461 -51.54 -56.12 -68.42
CA ASP A 461 -52.55 -55.43 -69.24
C ASP A 461 -52.75 -56.11 -70.60
N VAL A 462 -51.67 -56.55 -71.25
CA VAL A 462 -51.75 -57.35 -72.49
C VAL A 462 -52.50 -58.66 -72.25
N LEU A 463 -52.22 -59.35 -71.14
CA LEU A 463 -52.90 -60.60 -70.77
C LEU A 463 -54.38 -60.35 -70.45
N ARG A 464 -54.72 -59.32 -69.66
CA ARG A 464 -56.10 -58.91 -69.37
C ARG A 464 -56.87 -58.64 -70.66
N LYS A 465 -56.25 -57.93 -71.62
CA LYS A 465 -56.86 -57.66 -72.93
C LYS A 465 -57.12 -58.95 -73.72
N LYS A 466 -56.16 -59.88 -73.77
CA LYS A 466 -56.32 -61.19 -74.46
C LYS A 466 -57.40 -62.08 -73.83
N VAL A 467 -57.49 -62.13 -72.50
CA VAL A 467 -58.50 -62.92 -71.79
C VAL A 467 -59.89 -62.27 -71.90
N GLY A 468 -59.98 -60.93 -71.87
CA GLY A 468 -61.24 -60.19 -71.99
C GLY A 468 -61.82 -60.06 -73.40
N THR A 469 -61.05 -60.34 -74.46
CA THR A 469 -61.51 -60.22 -75.87
C THR A 469 -61.53 -61.54 -76.66
N GLY A 470 -61.14 -62.68 -76.05
CA GLY A 470 -60.96 -63.95 -76.77
C GLY A 470 -61.94 -65.06 -76.39
N THR A 471 -62.85 -65.36 -77.32
CA THR A 471 -63.62 -66.60 -77.48
C THR A 471 -63.01 -67.84 -76.79
N MET A 472 -63.63 -68.33 -75.72
CA MET A 472 -63.37 -69.67 -75.19
C MET A 472 -63.84 -70.71 -76.21
N ARG A 473 -62.94 -71.21 -77.07
CA ARG A 473 -63.15 -72.51 -77.72
C ARG A 473 -62.85 -73.59 -76.69
N THR A 474 -63.90 -74.05 -76.04
CA THR A 474 -63.91 -75.33 -75.31
C THR A 474 -63.58 -76.44 -76.30
N VAL A 475 -62.45 -77.13 -76.10
CA VAL A 475 -62.19 -78.43 -76.73
C VAL A 475 -62.50 -79.46 -75.65
N ILE A 476 -63.57 -80.23 -75.88
CA ILE A 476 -63.94 -81.46 -75.16
C ILE A 476 -62.86 -82.51 -75.37
#